data_AF-A0A9P5UGT4-F1
#
_entry.id   AF-A0A9P5UGT4-F1
#
_cell.length_a   1.000
_cell.length_b   1.000
_cell.length_c   1.000
_cell.angle_alpha   90.00
_cell.angle_beta   90.00
_cell.angle_gamma   90.00
#
_symmetry.space_group_name_H-M   'P 1'
#
loop_
_entity.id
_entity.type
_entity.pdbx_description
1 polymer ?
#
loop_
_entity_poly.entity_id
_entity_poly.type
_entity_poly.pdbx_seq_one_letter_code
_entity_poly.pdbx_strand_id
1 'polypeptide(L)'
;VAVSPRIPNGAPYPQQYHQALKALWSDPSVQQTYQLGHTFALADNVNYFFDSIDRVFMPGYTPDDADILRCRVKTTGITETTFYIGSLTYRMLDVGGQRSERKKWIHCFEGVTAVLFLAAISAYDQCLVEDKDSNQMEEAMMLFDQICNSQWFVDTSMILFLNKTDIFCKKIQYSSIRAYLPDYDGPDGDINQST
;
A
#
# COMPACT_ATOMS: atom_id res chain seq x y z
N VAL A 1 -1.15 25.56 6.87
CA VAL A 1 -1.29 24.32 6.09
C VAL A 1 -1.19 24.69 4.62
N ALA A 2 -0.13 24.26 3.93
CA ALA A 2 -0.03 24.51 2.50
C ALA A 2 -1.18 23.77 1.79
N VAL A 3 -2.05 24.50 1.09
CA VAL A 3 -3.10 23.90 0.28
C VAL A 3 -2.42 23.36 -0.97
N SER A 4 -2.42 22.04 -1.16
CA SER A 4 -1.90 21.44 -2.39
C SER A 4 -2.61 22.08 -3.59
N PRO A 5 -1.88 22.64 -4.56
CA PRO A 5 -2.50 23.27 -5.72
C PRO A 5 -3.36 22.22 -6.45
N ARG A 6 -4.65 22.51 -6.61
CA ARG A 6 -5.55 21.65 -7.38
C ARG A 6 -5.32 21.90 -8.86
N ILE A 7 -4.91 20.85 -9.58
CA ILE A 7 -4.81 20.86 -11.04
C ILE A 7 -6.23 20.61 -11.58
N PRO A 8 -6.77 21.46 -12.48
CA PRO A 8 -8.07 21.22 -13.09
C PRO A 8 -8.11 19.87 -13.83
N ASN A 9 -9.29 19.25 -13.90
CA ASN A 9 -9.46 18.01 -14.65
C ASN A 9 -9.05 18.21 -16.12
N GLY A 10 -8.17 17.33 -16.62
CA GLY A 10 -7.65 17.39 -17.98
C GLY A 10 -6.58 18.46 -18.23
N ALA A 11 -6.19 19.24 -17.23
CA ALA A 11 -5.07 20.16 -17.35
C ALA A 11 -3.73 19.44 -17.13
N PRO A 12 -2.68 19.79 -17.88
CA PRO A 12 -1.35 19.24 -17.66
C PRO A 12 -0.75 19.74 -16.34
N TYR A 13 0.25 19.01 -15.82
CA TYR A 13 1.01 19.47 -14.67
C TYR A 13 1.69 20.84 -14.95
N PRO A 14 1.74 21.76 -13.97
CA PRO A 14 2.34 23.07 -14.18
C PRO A 14 3.85 22.96 -14.47
N GLN A 15 4.25 23.29 -15.70
CA GLN A 15 5.63 23.13 -16.18
C GLN A 15 6.69 23.81 -15.31
N GLN A 16 6.33 24.89 -14.62
CA GLN A 16 7.21 25.61 -13.71
C GLN A 16 7.78 24.74 -12.56
N TYR A 17 7.09 23.64 -12.19
CA TYR A 17 7.56 22.73 -11.14
C TYR A 17 8.44 21.60 -11.67
N HIS A 18 8.46 21.36 -12.99
CA HIS A 18 9.10 20.19 -13.57
C HIS A 18 10.60 20.13 -13.23
N GLN A 19 11.34 21.20 -13.53
CA GLN A 19 12.78 21.26 -13.31
C GLN A 19 13.13 21.19 -11.82
N ALA A 20 12.34 21.83 -10.95
CA ALA A 20 12.57 21.82 -9.51
C ALA A 20 12.39 20.41 -8.92
N LEU A 21 11.33 19.71 -9.29
CA LEU A 21 11.06 18.35 -8.82
C LEU A 21 12.08 17.35 -9.37
N LYS A 22 12.49 17.50 -10.63
CA LYS A 22 13.54 16.66 -11.24
C LYS A 22 14.90 16.88 -10.57
N ALA A 23 15.26 18.13 -10.30
CA ALA A 23 16.49 18.45 -9.57
C ALA A 23 16.46 17.91 -8.14
N LEU A 24 15.31 18.04 -7.45
CA LEU A 24 15.12 17.49 -6.10
C LEU A 24 15.32 15.97 -6.09
N TRP A 25 14.72 15.24 -7.04
CA TRP A 25 14.89 13.80 -7.11
C TRP A 25 16.32 13.38 -7.44
N SER A 26 17.04 14.18 -8.23
CA SER A 26 18.44 13.91 -8.58
C SER A 26 19.44 14.26 -7.47
N ASP A 27 18.98 14.92 -6.40
CA ASP A 27 19.85 15.34 -5.30
C ASP A 27 20.35 14.14 -4.46
N PRO A 28 21.66 14.02 -4.19
CA PRO A 28 22.20 12.89 -3.43
C PRO A 28 21.64 12.78 -2.00
N SER A 29 21.38 13.90 -1.32
CA SER A 29 20.82 13.88 0.04
C SER A 29 19.35 13.46 0.04
N VAL A 30 18.59 13.83 -0.99
CA VAL A 30 17.23 13.31 -1.19
C VAL A 30 17.24 11.81 -1.46
N GLN A 31 18.16 11.32 -2.30
CA GLN A 31 18.30 9.88 -2.57
C GLN A 31 18.70 9.09 -1.31
N GLN A 32 19.61 9.62 -0.49
CA GLN A 32 19.96 9.03 0.81
C GLN A 32 18.76 9.02 1.77
N THR A 33 17.99 10.10 1.82
CA THR A 33 16.78 10.19 2.64
C THR A 33 15.72 9.19 2.15
N TYR A 34 15.56 9.02 0.84
CA TYR A 34 14.66 8.05 0.24
C TYR A 34 14.98 6.61 0.66
N GLN A 35 16.27 6.25 0.77
CA GLN A 35 16.69 4.93 1.27
C GLN A 35 16.27 4.69 2.73
N LEU A 36 16.15 5.77 3.52
CA LEU A 36 15.62 5.75 4.88
C LEU A 36 14.08 5.87 4.93
N GLY A 37 13.38 5.86 3.79
CA GLY A 37 11.94 6.08 3.68
C GLY A 37 11.06 5.14 4.51
N HIS A 38 11.60 3.98 4.89
CA HIS A 38 10.96 3.05 5.82
C HIS A 38 10.71 3.67 7.20
N THR A 39 11.51 4.65 7.63
CA THR A 39 11.43 5.31 8.94
C THR A 39 10.34 6.40 9.06
N PHE A 40 9.72 6.84 7.96
CA PHE A 40 8.76 7.96 7.99
C PHE A 40 7.54 7.80 7.06
N ALA A 41 7.08 6.57 6.85
CA ALA A 41 5.87 6.22 6.11
C ALA A 41 5.81 6.83 4.68
N LEU A 42 6.95 6.78 3.96
CA LEU A 42 7.03 7.22 2.58
C LEU A 42 6.19 6.33 1.65
N ALA A 43 5.59 6.91 0.60
CA ALA A 43 4.79 6.14 -0.35
C ALA A 43 5.68 5.32 -1.32
N ASP A 44 5.32 4.06 -1.53
CA ASP A 44 6.11 3.12 -2.35
C ASP A 44 6.12 3.47 -3.85
N ASN A 45 5.21 4.34 -4.30
CA ASN A 45 5.10 4.76 -5.70
C ASN A 45 5.97 5.98 -6.06
N VAL A 46 6.70 6.56 -5.09
CA VAL A 46 7.53 7.76 -5.28
C VAL A 46 8.56 7.51 -6.39
N ASN A 47 9.38 6.47 -6.27
CA ASN A 47 10.41 6.17 -7.27
C ASN A 47 9.81 5.96 -8.68
N TYR A 48 8.70 5.22 -8.79
CA TYR A 48 8.03 4.99 -10.07
C TYR A 48 7.65 6.29 -10.81
N PHE A 49 7.02 7.23 -10.11
CA PHE A 49 6.58 8.49 -10.73
C PHE A 49 7.72 9.48 -10.94
N PHE A 50 8.68 9.56 -10.02
CA PHE A 50 9.81 10.47 -10.18
C PHE A 50 10.80 10.00 -11.25
N ASP A 51 11.00 8.69 -11.42
CA ASP A 51 11.80 8.14 -12.53
C ASP A 51 11.11 8.39 -13.89
N SER A 52 9.78 8.53 -13.89
CA SER A 52 8.97 8.88 -15.07
C SER A 52 8.57 10.37 -15.13
N ILE A 53 9.23 11.25 -14.38
CA ILE A 53 8.74 12.63 -14.20
C ILE A 53 8.58 13.39 -15.52
N ASP A 54 9.51 13.20 -16.47
CA ASP A 54 9.44 13.83 -17.80
C ASP A 54 8.17 13.39 -18.57
N ARG A 55 7.80 12.11 -18.48
CA ARG A 55 6.59 11.55 -19.11
C ARG A 55 5.33 12.12 -18.49
N VAL A 56 5.27 12.16 -17.15
CA VAL A 56 4.12 12.66 -16.38
C VAL A 56 3.87 14.14 -16.63
N PHE A 57 4.94 14.92 -16.86
CA PHE A 57 4.84 16.35 -17.16
C PHE A 57 4.57 16.66 -18.65
N MET A 58 4.46 15.68 -19.55
CA MET A 58 4.09 16.00 -20.95
C MET A 58 2.69 16.64 -21.02
N PRO A 59 2.47 17.68 -21.84
CA PRO A 59 1.16 18.34 -21.95
C PRO A 59 0.00 17.41 -22.36
N GLY A 60 0.30 16.33 -23.10
CA GLY A 60 -0.65 15.31 -23.53
C GLY A 60 -0.60 14.02 -22.71
N TYR A 61 0.01 14.03 -21.52
CA TYR A 61 0.10 12.86 -20.66
C TYR A 61 -1.30 12.29 -20.36
N THR A 62 -1.46 11.01 -20.62
CA THR A 62 -2.62 10.21 -20.22
C THR A 62 -2.08 9.03 -19.42
N PRO A 63 -2.57 8.78 -18.18
CA PRO A 63 -2.11 7.66 -17.38
C PRO A 63 -2.34 6.34 -18.11
N ASP A 64 -1.33 5.48 -18.10
CA ASP A 64 -1.49 4.09 -18.51
C ASP A 64 -2.00 3.22 -17.34
N ASP A 65 -2.27 1.95 -17.61
CA ASP A 65 -2.76 1.02 -16.59
C ASP A 65 -1.77 0.88 -15.41
N ALA A 66 -0.46 0.98 -15.68
CA ALA A 66 0.58 0.88 -14.67
C ALA A 66 0.61 2.10 -13.74
N ASP A 67 0.31 3.30 -14.26
CA ASP A 67 0.11 4.52 -13.50
C ASP A 67 -1.15 4.43 -12.63
N ILE A 68 -2.26 3.99 -13.22
CA ILE A 68 -3.55 3.86 -12.53
C ILE A 68 -3.42 2.90 -11.34
N LEU A 69 -2.79 1.74 -11.54
CA LEU A 69 -2.58 0.75 -10.47
C LEU A 69 -1.63 1.23 -9.37
N ARG A 70 -0.71 2.15 -9.66
CA ARG A 70 0.24 2.72 -8.66
C ARG A 70 -0.25 4.00 -8.01
N CYS A 71 -1.30 4.62 -8.54
CA CYS A 71 -1.93 5.77 -7.91
C CYS A 71 -2.56 5.35 -6.56
N ARG A 72 -2.18 6.06 -5.50
CA ARG A 72 -2.73 5.81 -4.17
C ARG A 72 -3.83 6.81 -3.86
N VAL A 73 -5.06 6.33 -3.84
CA VAL A 73 -6.20 7.05 -3.29
C VAL A 73 -6.65 6.34 -2.02
N LYS A 74 -6.77 7.08 -0.91
CA LYS A 74 -7.30 6.50 0.33
C LYS A 74 -8.76 6.12 0.09
N THR A 75 -9.08 4.82 0.15
CA THR A 75 -10.46 4.35 0.21
C THR A 75 -11.12 4.88 1.49
N THR A 76 -12.27 5.53 1.33
CA THR A 76 -13.12 5.97 2.43
C THR A 76 -14.51 5.33 2.28
N GLY A 77 -15.04 4.82 3.38
CA GLY A 77 -16.29 4.08 3.35
C GLY A 77 -16.14 2.67 2.77
N ILE A 78 -17.23 2.21 2.15
CA ILE A 78 -17.38 0.88 1.57
C ILE A 78 -17.84 1.07 0.12
N THR A 79 -17.15 0.42 -0.81
CA THR A 79 -17.51 0.44 -2.23
C THR A 79 -17.87 -0.97 -2.66
N GLU A 80 -19.03 -1.12 -3.31
CA GLU A 80 -19.47 -2.39 -3.88
C GLU A 80 -19.25 -2.41 -5.38
N THR A 81 -18.56 -3.44 -5.88
CA THR A 81 -18.41 -3.71 -7.30
C THR A 81 -19.01 -5.08 -7.62
N THR A 82 -19.95 -5.10 -8.57
CA THR A 82 -20.52 -6.36 -9.06
C THR A 82 -19.92 -6.71 -10.41
N PHE A 83 -19.47 -7.95 -10.56
CA PHE A 83 -18.96 -8.47 -11.83
C PHE A 83 -19.41 -9.91 -12.06
N TYR A 84 -19.38 -10.33 -13.33
CA TYR A 84 -19.89 -11.62 -13.78
C TYR A 84 -18.76 -12.45 -14.36
N ILE A 85 -18.59 -13.68 -13.86
CA ILE A 85 -17.61 -14.65 -14.40
C ILE A 85 -18.37 -15.91 -14.76
N GLY A 86 -18.53 -16.16 -16.06
CA GLY A 86 -19.40 -17.23 -16.54
C GLY A 86 -20.85 -17.02 -16.10
N SER A 87 -21.43 -17.99 -15.42
CA SER A 87 -22.78 -17.90 -14.85
C SER A 87 -22.82 -17.38 -13.40
N LEU A 88 -21.67 -17.08 -12.80
CA LEU A 88 -21.57 -16.64 -11.41
C LEU A 88 -21.56 -15.11 -11.34
N THR A 89 -22.31 -14.58 -10.39
CA THR A 89 -22.32 -13.15 -10.04
C THR A 89 -21.50 -12.96 -8.76
N TYR A 90 -20.46 -12.13 -8.83
CA TYR A 90 -19.62 -11.78 -7.70
C TYR A 90 -19.93 -10.37 -7.24
N ARG A 91 -20.09 -10.20 -5.93
CA ARG A 91 -20.22 -8.91 -5.26
C ARG A 91 -18.97 -8.71 -4.40
N MET A 92 -18.10 -7.79 -4.82
CA MET A 92 -16.86 -7.48 -4.12
C MET A 92 -17.04 -6.17 -3.35
N LEU A 93 -16.76 -6.23 -2.05
CA LEU A 93 -16.82 -5.08 -1.15
C LEU A 93 -15.38 -4.64 -0.83
N ASP A 94 -15.00 -3.46 -1.29
CA ASP A 94 -13.74 -2.81 -0.93
C ASP A 94 -13.96 -1.87 0.25
N VAL A 95 -13.11 -1.97 1.28
CA VAL A 95 -13.24 -1.25 2.54
C VAL A 95 -11.93 -0.57 2.92
N GLY A 96 -12.02 0.63 3.49
CA GLY A 96 -10.84 1.33 3.99
C GLY A 96 -10.15 0.58 5.13
N GLY A 97 -8.86 0.28 5.00
CA GLY A 97 -8.06 -0.43 6.01
C GLY A 97 -7.51 0.38 7.19
N GLN A 98 -7.60 1.71 7.10
CA GLN A 98 -7.10 2.64 8.13
C GLN A 98 -7.95 2.55 9.40
N ARG A 99 -7.33 2.77 10.58
CA ARG A 99 -8.00 2.64 11.89
C ARG A 99 -9.30 3.46 11.96
N SER A 100 -9.27 4.66 11.37
CA SER A 100 -10.44 5.55 11.24
C SER A 100 -11.63 4.97 10.44
N GLU A 101 -11.37 4.05 9.51
CA GLU A 101 -12.38 3.47 8.61
C GLU A 101 -12.94 2.14 9.11
N ARG A 102 -12.21 1.41 9.95
CA ARG A 102 -12.56 0.05 10.42
C ARG A 102 -13.91 -0.04 11.15
N LYS A 103 -14.35 1.04 11.82
CA LYS A 103 -15.67 1.07 12.47
C LYS A 103 -16.82 0.84 11.48
N LYS A 104 -16.62 1.11 10.18
CA LYS A 104 -17.64 0.95 9.14
C LYS A 104 -17.76 -0.51 8.68
N TRP A 105 -16.76 -1.34 8.92
CA TRP A 105 -16.69 -2.71 8.39
C TRP A 105 -17.86 -3.59 8.84
N ILE A 106 -18.44 -3.35 10.01
CA ILE A 106 -19.61 -4.10 10.49
C ILE A 106 -20.80 -4.05 9.51
N HIS A 107 -20.87 -3.02 8.66
CA HIS A 107 -21.93 -2.88 7.65
C HIS A 107 -21.78 -3.83 6.45
N CYS A 108 -20.68 -4.57 6.34
CA CYS A 108 -20.44 -5.52 5.25
C CYS A 108 -20.12 -6.95 5.72
N PHE A 109 -20.34 -7.29 6.98
CA PHE A 109 -19.99 -8.62 7.53
C PHE A 109 -21.07 -9.69 7.29
N GLU A 110 -22.30 -9.30 6.99
CA GLU A 110 -23.39 -10.24 6.76
C GLU A 110 -23.32 -10.88 5.37
N GLY A 111 -23.47 -12.20 5.31
CA GLY A 111 -23.55 -12.94 4.04
C GLY A 111 -22.24 -13.02 3.24
N VAL A 112 -21.09 -12.80 3.89
CA VAL A 112 -19.78 -12.86 3.23
C VAL A 112 -19.36 -14.30 2.99
N THR A 113 -19.18 -14.67 1.71
CA THR A 113 -18.71 -16.00 1.30
C THR A 113 -17.21 -16.19 1.57
N ALA A 114 -16.40 -15.17 1.29
CA ALA A 114 -14.96 -15.20 1.51
C ALA A 114 -14.44 -13.81 1.88
N VAL A 115 -13.45 -13.78 2.77
CA VAL A 115 -12.65 -12.60 3.08
C VAL A 115 -11.30 -12.73 2.39
N LEU A 116 -10.98 -11.75 1.54
CA LEU A 116 -9.64 -11.57 0.98
C LEU A 116 -8.87 -10.60 1.89
N PHE A 117 -8.00 -11.11 2.74
CA PHE A 117 -7.17 -10.29 3.61
C PHE A 117 -5.83 -10.01 2.94
N LEU A 118 -5.49 -8.73 2.74
CA LEU A 118 -4.23 -8.33 2.10
C LEU A 118 -3.25 -7.83 3.17
N ALA A 119 -2.12 -8.52 3.31
CA ALA A 119 -1.02 -8.11 4.17
C ALA A 119 0.18 -7.70 3.31
N ALA A 120 0.68 -6.48 3.47
CA ALA A 120 1.90 -6.04 2.81
C ALA A 120 3.11 -6.57 3.57
N ILE A 121 3.74 -7.64 3.08
CA ILE A 121 4.89 -8.25 3.78
C ILE A 121 6.12 -7.34 3.75
N SER A 122 6.22 -6.41 2.80
CA SER A 122 7.28 -5.39 2.74
C SER A 122 7.24 -4.36 3.87
N ALA A 123 6.24 -4.44 4.76
CA ALA A 123 5.99 -3.46 5.81
C ALA A 123 6.58 -3.86 7.18
N TYR A 124 7.36 -4.94 7.25
CA TYR A 124 7.97 -5.42 8.49
C TYR A 124 8.83 -4.38 9.22
N ASP A 125 9.40 -3.41 8.51
CA ASP A 125 10.23 -2.32 9.02
C ASP A 125 9.59 -0.93 8.84
N GLN A 126 8.27 -0.88 8.58
CA GLN A 126 7.53 0.36 8.36
C GLN A 126 6.61 0.69 9.52
N CYS A 127 6.53 1.98 9.86
CA CYS A 127 5.53 2.49 10.79
C CYS A 127 4.18 2.78 10.10
N LEU A 128 3.12 2.88 10.88
CA LEU A 128 1.81 3.31 10.37
C LEU A 128 1.82 4.81 10.02
N VAL A 129 1.05 5.18 8.99
CA VAL A 129 0.81 6.60 8.66
C VAL A 129 0.06 7.32 9.79
N GLU A 130 -0.87 6.60 10.45
CA GLU A 130 -1.71 7.13 11.54
C GLU A 130 -0.97 7.18 12.88
N ASP A 131 0.12 6.41 13.03
CA ASP A 131 0.84 6.20 14.29
C ASP A 131 2.28 5.75 14.03
N LYS A 132 3.24 6.67 14.22
CA LYS A 132 4.65 6.44 13.85
C LYS A 132 5.38 5.47 14.78
N ASP A 133 4.80 5.18 15.95
CA ASP A 133 5.41 4.29 16.95
C ASP A 133 4.92 2.84 16.77
N SER A 134 3.86 2.61 15.98
CA SER A 134 3.31 1.28 15.67
C SER A 134 3.91 0.69 14.39
N ASN A 135 4.30 -0.59 14.44
CA ASN A 135 4.74 -1.35 13.27
C ASN A 135 3.54 -1.77 12.39
N GLN A 136 3.67 -1.64 11.06
CA GLN A 136 2.59 -1.93 10.13
C GLN A 136 2.33 -3.44 9.95
N MET A 137 3.35 -4.29 9.99
CA MET A 137 3.17 -5.74 9.87
C MET A 137 2.56 -6.33 11.15
N GLU A 138 2.99 -5.87 12.33
CA GLU A 138 2.36 -6.26 13.60
C GLU A 138 0.87 -5.88 13.64
N GLU A 139 0.52 -4.67 13.21
CA GLU A 139 -0.87 -4.24 13.09
C GLU A 139 -1.67 -5.14 12.14
N ALA A 140 -1.09 -5.56 11.02
CA ALA A 140 -1.73 -6.46 10.07
C ALA A 140 -1.95 -7.85 10.69
N MET A 141 -0.97 -8.40 11.43
CA MET A 141 -1.10 -9.68 12.12
C MET A 141 -2.19 -9.64 13.21
N MET A 142 -2.19 -8.59 14.05
CA MET A 142 -3.21 -8.40 15.08
C MET A 142 -4.61 -8.28 14.47
N LEU A 143 -4.74 -7.54 13.36
CA LEU A 143 -6.02 -7.38 12.68
C LEU A 143 -6.49 -8.68 12.03
N PHE A 144 -5.59 -9.43 11.42
CA PHE A 144 -5.91 -10.73 10.82
C PHE A 144 -6.42 -11.72 11.87
N ASP A 145 -5.74 -11.80 13.02
CA ASP A 145 -6.17 -12.63 14.16
C ASP A 145 -7.59 -12.27 14.64
N GLN A 146 -7.88 -10.97 14.76
CA GLN A 146 -9.22 -10.51 15.15
C GLN A 146 -10.31 -10.88 14.13
N ILE A 147 -10.01 -10.83 12.84
CA ILE A 147 -10.96 -11.19 11.77
C ILE A 147 -11.18 -12.70 11.76
N CYS A 148 -10.11 -13.49 11.77
CA CYS A 148 -10.19 -14.95 11.74
C CYS A 148 -10.97 -15.52 12.93
N ASN A 149 -10.87 -14.89 14.10
CA ASN A 149 -11.55 -15.32 15.32
C ASN A 149 -12.92 -14.64 15.54
N SER A 150 -13.44 -13.89 14.55
CA SER A 150 -14.72 -13.20 14.68
C SER A 150 -15.91 -14.13 14.46
N GLN A 151 -16.94 -13.99 15.31
CA GLN A 151 -18.18 -14.77 15.20
C GLN A 151 -18.96 -14.50 13.91
N TRP A 152 -18.69 -13.36 13.25
CA TRP A 152 -19.30 -13.04 11.96
C TRP A 152 -18.79 -13.91 10.81
N PHE A 153 -17.63 -14.55 10.97
CA PHE A 153 -16.92 -15.21 9.89
C PHE A 153 -16.67 -16.71 10.11
N VAL A 154 -17.42 -17.33 11.02
CA VAL A 154 -17.29 -18.76 11.35
C VAL A 154 -17.43 -19.65 10.10
N ASP A 155 -18.38 -19.33 9.23
CA ASP A 155 -18.65 -20.08 7.99
C ASP A 155 -18.06 -19.40 6.74
N THR A 156 -17.19 -18.40 6.92
CA THR A 156 -16.61 -17.60 5.82
C THR A 156 -15.22 -18.13 5.47
N SER A 157 -14.94 -18.28 4.17
CA SER A 157 -13.60 -18.68 3.71
C SER A 157 -12.58 -17.55 3.94
N MET A 158 -11.49 -17.85 4.64
CA MET A 158 -10.39 -16.90 4.86
C MET A 158 -9.27 -17.13 3.83
N ILE A 159 -8.95 -16.11 3.04
CA ILE A 159 -7.87 -16.16 2.06
C ILE A 159 -6.89 -15.02 2.36
N LEU A 160 -5.66 -15.38 2.69
CA LEU A 160 -4.58 -14.43 2.99
C LEU A 160 -3.72 -14.20 1.74
N PHE A 161 -3.62 -12.94 1.31
CA PHE A 161 -2.70 -12.50 0.28
C PHE A 161 -1.52 -11.77 0.91
N LEU A 162 -0.35 -12.40 0.82
CA LEU A 162 0.94 -11.78 1.12
C LEU A 162 1.35 -10.94 -0.09
N ASN A 163 1.08 -9.64 -0.01
CA ASN A 163 1.25 -8.69 -1.11
C ASN A 163 2.57 -7.92 -0.99
N LYS A 164 2.98 -7.28 -2.09
CA LYS A 164 4.23 -6.49 -2.22
C LYS A 164 5.50 -7.33 -2.04
N THR A 165 5.45 -8.60 -2.45
CA THR A 165 6.60 -9.51 -2.44
C THR A 165 7.77 -8.97 -3.25
N ASP A 166 7.51 -8.26 -4.34
CA ASP A 166 8.52 -7.60 -5.17
C ASP A 166 9.32 -6.53 -4.40
N ILE A 167 8.64 -5.75 -3.55
CA ILE A 167 9.28 -4.75 -2.68
C ILE A 167 10.00 -5.46 -1.54
N PHE A 168 9.38 -6.46 -0.94
CA PHE A 168 9.97 -7.25 0.14
C PHE A 168 11.30 -7.89 -0.27
N CYS A 169 11.36 -8.57 -1.42
CA CYS A 169 12.58 -9.21 -1.93
C CYS A 169 13.76 -8.24 -2.08
N LYS A 170 13.49 -6.98 -2.43
CA LYS A 170 14.52 -5.93 -2.50
C LYS A 170 14.95 -5.47 -1.11
N LYS A 171 13.98 -5.34 -0.20
CA LYS A 171 14.16 -4.75 1.13
C LYS A 171 14.99 -5.60 2.06
N ILE A 172 14.76 -6.92 2.06
CA ILE A 172 15.48 -7.84 2.95
C ILE A 172 16.99 -7.89 2.70
N GLN A 173 17.46 -7.38 1.56
CA GLN A 173 18.88 -7.28 1.24
C GLN A 173 19.62 -6.21 2.05
N TYR A 174 18.89 -5.23 2.61
CA TYR A 174 19.48 -4.11 3.34
C TYR A 174 18.79 -3.78 4.67
N SER A 175 17.58 -4.31 4.92
CA SER A 175 16.83 -4.14 6.16
C SER A 175 16.57 -5.51 6.77
N SER A 176 17.25 -5.79 7.90
CA SER A 176 17.18 -7.09 8.58
C SER A 176 15.80 -7.33 9.18
N ILE A 177 15.20 -8.49 8.89
CA ILE A 177 13.91 -8.90 9.45
C ILE A 177 14.01 -9.05 10.97
N ARG A 178 15.13 -9.59 11.48
CA ARG A 178 15.34 -9.84 12.93
C ARG A 178 15.28 -8.58 13.78
N ALA A 179 15.58 -7.42 13.19
CA ALA A 179 15.49 -6.15 13.89
C ALA A 179 14.03 -5.78 14.26
N TYR A 180 13.05 -6.35 13.56
CA TYR A 180 11.64 -6.06 13.71
C TYR A 180 10.79 -7.28 14.10
N LEU A 181 11.27 -8.49 13.80
CA LEU A 181 10.68 -9.77 14.19
C LEU A 181 11.75 -10.59 14.91
N PRO A 182 11.92 -10.41 16.25
CA PRO A 182 13.00 -11.06 17.01
C PRO A 182 12.95 -12.59 16.99
N ASP A 183 11.76 -13.16 16.78
CA ASP A 183 11.52 -14.60 16.73
C ASP A 183 11.89 -15.22 15.36
N TYR A 184 12.39 -14.42 14.40
CA TYR A 184 12.86 -14.92 13.11
C TYR A 184 14.26 -15.53 13.20
N ASP A 185 14.33 -16.86 13.11
CA ASP A 185 15.58 -17.63 13.18
C ASP A 185 16.27 -17.85 11.82
N GLY A 186 15.62 -17.47 10.71
CA GLY A 186 16.17 -17.64 9.36
C GLY A 186 17.33 -16.68 9.08
N PRO A 187 18.15 -16.93 8.03
CA PRO A 187 19.25 -16.05 7.64
C PRO A 187 18.74 -14.73 7.06
N ASP A 188 19.49 -13.66 7.29
CA ASP A 188 19.21 -12.34 6.71
C ASP A 188 19.40 -12.39 5.19
N GLY A 189 18.50 -11.73 4.45
CA GLY A 189 18.57 -11.63 2.99
C GLY A 189 18.15 -12.89 2.20
N ASP A 190 17.78 -13.98 2.86
CA ASP A 190 17.28 -15.20 2.20
C ASP A 190 15.78 -15.12 1.95
N ILE A 191 15.41 -14.90 0.69
CA ILE A 191 14.02 -14.78 0.25
C ILE A 191 13.22 -16.04 0.58
N ASN A 192 13.77 -17.23 0.37
CA ASN A 192 13.02 -18.48 0.49
C ASN A 192 12.69 -18.84 1.94
N GLN A 193 13.53 -18.42 2.89
CA GLN A 193 13.27 -18.62 4.31
C GLN A 193 12.44 -17.48 4.92
N SER A 194 12.36 -16.34 4.23
CA SER A 194 11.66 -15.13 4.70
C SER A 194 10.22 -14.99 4.20
N THR A 195 9.81 -15.77 3.19
CA THR A 195 8.44 -15.78 2.61
C THR A 195 7.72 -17.09 2.92
#